data_AF-A0A3N4HEI4-F1
#
_entry.id   AF-A0A3N4HEI4-F1
#
_cell.length_a   1.000
_cell.length_b   1.000
_cell.length_c   1.000
_cell.angle_alpha   90.00
_cell.angle_beta   90.00
_cell.angle_gamma   90.00
#
_symmetry.space_group_name_H-M   'P 1'
#
loop_
_entity.id
_entity.type
_entity.pdbx_description
1 polymer ?
#
loop_
_entity_poly.entity_id
_entity_poly.type
_entity_poly.pdbx_seq_one_letter_code
_entity_poly.pdbx_strand_id
1 'polypeptide(L)'
;IQPDQLIREAKSIYAAMLMVENKCNEVDRQEDAKVRAGDIQHIPATRYKELVVLHRTLLYEQYDFFLACSHPAATPQLKLLPHKYGMPGRIWKSGIHTFLEVLRHHLPESLEHMLTFLHMAYGVVCLLYETIPSHKATWIECLGDLARYRMAVEERDAEIRDIWTDRAREWYYAATDIFPTVGRLYHHLAIVARQNAIEQLYLYVKSLTVDLIFTGTRESVLILFQTVSKETPNGGLITNVDYLFVQLHQMLFTKVDLDAAPAKMGYFLSLL
;
A
#
# COMPACT_ATOMS: atom_id res chain seq x y z
N ILE A 1 37.14 -2.15 -5.90
CA ILE A 1 36.74 -0.90 -6.58
C ILE A 1 37.36 0.28 -5.83
N GLN A 2 38.03 1.20 -6.51
CA GLN A 2 38.56 2.42 -5.90
C GLN A 2 37.44 3.46 -5.69
N PRO A 3 37.49 4.31 -4.64
CA PRO A 3 36.41 5.27 -4.35
C PRO A 3 36.02 6.17 -5.53
N ASP A 4 36.99 6.67 -6.30
CA ASP A 4 36.73 7.52 -7.46
C ASP A 4 36.02 6.79 -8.61
N GLN A 5 36.31 5.50 -8.78
CA GLN A 5 35.61 4.66 -9.77
C GLN A 5 34.15 4.48 -9.37
N LEU A 6 33.89 4.19 -8.09
CA LEU A 6 32.54 4.03 -7.57
C LEU A 6 31.72 5.32 -7.67
N ILE A 7 32.34 6.49 -7.43
CA ILE A 7 31.68 7.80 -7.62
C ILE A 7 31.28 7.99 -9.08
N ARG A 8 32.15 7.65 -10.04
CA ARG A 8 31.82 7.75 -11.47
C ARG A 8 30.69 6.79 -11.86
N GLU A 9 30.74 5.57 -11.37
CA GLU A 9 29.72 4.54 -11.60
C GLU A 9 28.36 4.96 -11.03
N ALA A 10 28.30 5.37 -9.76
CA ALA A 10 27.06 5.83 -9.14
C ALA A 10 26.46 7.06 -9.85
N LYS A 11 27.29 7.98 -10.36
CA LYS A 11 26.83 9.11 -11.18
C LYS A 11 26.26 8.65 -12.52
N SER A 12 26.89 7.67 -13.16
CA SER A 12 26.42 7.09 -14.42
C SER A 12 25.07 6.38 -14.24
N ILE A 13 24.95 5.54 -13.20
CA ILE A 13 23.69 4.86 -12.84
C ILE A 13 22.61 5.91 -12.57
N TYR A 14 22.90 6.93 -11.75
CA TYR A 14 21.93 7.98 -11.44
C TYR A 14 21.45 8.74 -12.70
N ALA A 15 22.34 9.03 -13.64
CA ALA A 15 21.99 9.68 -14.89
C ALA A 15 21.07 8.78 -15.77
N ALA A 16 21.42 7.50 -15.91
CA ALA A 16 20.59 6.53 -16.65
C ALA A 16 19.22 6.36 -16.00
N MET A 17 19.19 6.16 -14.68
CA MET A 17 17.98 6.06 -13.87
C MET A 17 17.07 7.28 -14.05
N LEU A 18 17.60 8.50 -14.06
CA LEU A 18 16.80 9.71 -14.30
C LEU A 18 16.16 9.74 -15.69
N MET A 19 16.87 9.28 -16.73
CA MET A 19 16.32 9.20 -18.08
C MET A 19 15.14 8.22 -18.14
N VAL A 20 15.30 7.04 -17.53
CA VAL A 20 14.24 6.03 -17.47
C VAL A 20 13.06 6.51 -16.62
N GLU A 21 13.31 7.12 -15.45
CA GLU A 21 12.25 7.62 -14.57
C GLU A 21 11.42 8.72 -15.23
N ASN A 22 12.07 9.65 -15.92
CA ASN A 22 11.36 10.69 -16.68
C ASN A 22 10.48 10.06 -17.77
N LYS A 23 10.95 8.99 -18.42
CA LYS A 23 10.18 8.27 -19.42
C LYS A 23 8.99 7.53 -18.82
N CYS A 24 9.16 6.85 -17.69
CA CYS A 24 8.06 6.24 -16.92
C CYS A 24 7.00 7.28 -16.57
N ASN A 25 7.40 8.36 -15.89
CA ASN A 25 6.50 9.41 -15.44
C ASN A 25 5.71 10.05 -16.59
N GLU A 26 6.36 10.26 -17.74
CA GLU A 26 5.70 10.83 -18.92
C GLU A 26 4.67 9.86 -19.50
N VAL A 27 5.04 8.59 -19.66
CA VAL A 27 4.14 7.58 -20.22
C VAL A 27 2.97 7.30 -19.28
N ASP A 28 3.21 7.14 -17.99
CA ASP A 28 2.16 6.93 -16.99
C ASP A 28 1.17 8.10 -16.96
N ARG A 29 1.66 9.33 -17.05
CA ARG A 29 0.81 10.52 -17.12
C ARG A 29 -0.05 10.53 -18.39
N GLN A 30 0.50 10.10 -19.52
CA GLN A 30 -0.27 9.98 -20.77
C GLN A 30 -1.37 8.94 -20.65
N GLU A 31 -1.10 7.76 -20.06
CA GLU A 31 -2.12 6.74 -19.88
C GLU A 31 -3.19 7.18 -18.85
N ASP A 32 -2.81 7.80 -17.72
CA ASP A 32 -3.76 8.38 -16.74
C ASP A 32 -4.63 9.48 -17.37
N ALA A 33 -4.06 10.34 -18.24
CA ALA A 33 -4.81 11.37 -18.94
C ALA A 33 -5.88 10.78 -19.88
N LYS A 34 -5.58 9.68 -20.58
CA LYS A 34 -6.56 8.97 -21.43
C LYS A 34 -7.71 8.42 -20.60
N VAL A 35 -7.40 7.75 -19.48
CA VAL A 35 -8.41 7.24 -18.54
C VAL A 35 -9.33 8.37 -18.07
N ARG A 36 -8.77 9.51 -17.68
CA ARG A 36 -9.56 10.68 -17.24
C ARG A 36 -10.40 11.32 -18.34
N ALA A 37 -9.95 11.24 -19.59
CA ALA A 37 -10.70 11.68 -20.75
C ALA A 37 -11.83 10.70 -21.14
N GLY A 38 -11.96 9.57 -20.46
CA GLY A 38 -12.90 8.50 -20.81
C GLY A 38 -12.45 7.69 -22.03
N ASP A 39 -11.21 7.90 -22.50
CA ASP A 39 -10.63 7.20 -23.65
C ASP A 39 -9.96 5.91 -23.19
N ILE A 40 -10.76 4.99 -22.66
CA ILE A 40 -10.31 3.64 -22.28
C ILE A 40 -10.29 2.78 -23.55
N GLN A 41 -9.47 3.18 -24.52
CA GLN A 41 -9.22 2.37 -25.70
C GLN A 41 -8.49 1.09 -25.31
N HIS A 42 -8.73 0.03 -26.07
CA HIS A 42 -8.01 -1.23 -25.91
C HIS A 42 -6.50 -0.99 -26.05
N ILE A 43 -5.77 -1.12 -24.94
CA ILE A 43 -4.31 -1.13 -24.93
C ILE A 43 -3.87 -2.53 -25.41
N PRO A 44 -3.11 -2.64 -26.51
CA PRO A 44 -2.62 -3.93 -26.98
C PRO A 44 -1.73 -4.60 -25.92
N ALA A 45 -1.79 -5.93 -25.81
CA ALA A 45 -0.94 -6.68 -24.87
C ALA A 45 0.57 -6.41 -25.04
N THR A 46 1.02 -6.06 -26.25
CA THR A 46 2.39 -5.63 -26.52
C THR A 46 2.76 -4.36 -25.75
N ARG A 47 1.84 -3.39 -25.69
CA ARG A 47 2.04 -2.13 -24.98
C ARG A 47 2.18 -2.36 -23.47
N TYR A 48 1.35 -3.19 -22.85
CA TYR A 48 1.53 -3.52 -21.43
C TYR A 48 2.88 -4.18 -21.15
N LYS A 49 3.33 -5.11 -22.02
CA LYS A 49 4.65 -5.73 -21.88
C LYS A 49 5.78 -4.69 -21.94
N GLU A 50 5.71 -3.74 -22.87
CA GLU A 50 6.67 -2.63 -22.96
C GLU A 50 6.70 -1.79 -21.68
N LEU A 51 5.54 -1.45 -21.12
CA LEU A 51 5.45 -0.69 -19.87
C LEU A 51 6.02 -1.46 -18.68
N VAL A 52 5.71 -2.76 -18.57
CA VAL A 52 6.28 -3.63 -17.52
C VAL A 52 7.80 -3.69 -17.65
N VAL A 53 8.33 -3.83 -18.87
CA VAL A 53 9.78 -3.83 -19.10
C VAL A 53 10.40 -2.48 -18.69
N LEU A 54 9.76 -1.36 -19.04
CA LEU A 54 10.22 -0.02 -18.70
C LEU A 54 10.30 0.18 -17.19
N HIS A 55 9.24 -0.15 -16.45
CA HIS A 55 9.21 -0.03 -14.98
C HIS A 55 10.14 -1.01 -14.28
N ARG A 56 10.33 -2.22 -14.83
CA ARG A 56 11.35 -3.15 -14.35
C ARG A 56 12.75 -2.57 -14.47
N THR A 57 13.07 -1.97 -15.62
CA THR A 57 14.36 -1.28 -15.80
C THR A 57 14.53 -0.17 -14.77
N LEU A 58 13.51 0.66 -14.55
CA LEU A 58 13.57 1.71 -13.53
C LEU A 58 13.87 1.15 -12.13
N LEU A 59 13.15 0.10 -11.70
CA LEU A 59 13.35 -0.50 -10.38
C LEU A 59 14.74 -1.10 -10.21
N TYR A 60 15.29 -1.74 -11.25
CA TYR A 60 16.65 -2.26 -11.19
C TYR A 60 17.70 -1.15 -11.15
N GLU A 61 17.56 -0.10 -11.96
CA GLU A 61 18.47 1.06 -11.89
C GLU A 61 18.42 1.76 -10.53
N GLN A 62 17.22 1.87 -9.94
CA GLN A 62 17.04 2.39 -8.58
C GLN A 62 17.73 1.49 -7.54
N TYR A 63 17.60 0.17 -7.66
CA TYR A 63 18.26 -0.80 -6.80
C TYR A 63 19.79 -0.74 -6.93
N ASP A 64 20.32 -0.73 -8.15
CA ASP A 64 21.75 -0.64 -8.44
C ASP A 64 22.34 0.67 -7.89
N PHE A 65 21.59 1.78 -7.98
CA PHE A 65 22.00 3.04 -7.36
C PHE A 65 22.13 2.92 -5.83
N PHE A 66 21.20 2.23 -5.18
CA PHE A 66 21.28 1.96 -3.74
C PHE A 66 22.49 1.08 -3.38
N LEU A 67 22.77 0.04 -4.16
CA LEU A 67 23.92 -0.84 -3.95
C LEU A 67 25.24 -0.07 -4.13
N ALA A 68 25.37 0.72 -5.20
CA ALA A 68 26.55 1.54 -5.44
C ALA A 68 26.78 2.54 -4.30
N CYS A 69 25.72 3.18 -3.80
CA CYS A 69 25.82 4.10 -2.68
C CYS A 69 26.11 3.41 -1.34
N SER A 70 25.72 2.16 -1.18
CA SER A 70 25.89 1.39 0.07
C SER A 70 27.15 0.53 0.10
N HIS A 71 27.91 0.49 -1.00
CA HIS A 71 29.13 -0.30 -1.13
C HIS A 71 30.16 0.05 -0.02
N PRO A 72 30.94 -0.92 0.51
CA PRO A 72 31.89 -0.66 1.60
C PRO A 72 32.91 0.45 1.31
N ALA A 73 33.37 0.54 0.06
CA ALA A 73 34.30 1.57 -0.42
C ALA A 73 33.65 2.94 -0.75
N ALA A 74 32.34 3.09 -0.57
CA ALA A 74 31.63 4.35 -0.80
C ALA A 74 32.06 5.41 0.22
N THR A 75 32.31 6.63 -0.27
CA THR A 75 32.59 7.77 0.59
C THR A 75 31.35 8.16 1.41
N PRO A 76 31.51 8.85 2.55
CA PRO A 76 30.37 9.32 3.34
C PRO A 76 29.38 10.16 2.53
N GLN A 77 29.89 11.01 1.63
CA GLN A 77 29.06 11.83 0.75
C GLN A 77 28.24 10.99 -0.22
N LEU A 78 28.82 9.90 -0.74
CA LEU A 78 28.12 9.00 -1.65
C LEU A 78 27.00 8.23 -0.93
N LYS A 79 27.25 7.75 0.29
CA LYS A 79 26.27 7.06 1.14
C LYS A 79 25.04 7.91 1.48
N LEU A 80 25.18 9.24 1.47
CA LEU A 80 24.09 10.18 1.75
C LEU A 80 23.21 10.50 0.53
N LEU A 81 23.64 10.15 -0.69
CA LEU A 81 22.90 10.51 -1.90
C LEU A 81 21.49 9.92 -1.97
N PRO A 82 21.23 8.65 -1.60
CA PRO A 82 19.88 8.11 -1.67
C PRO A 82 18.88 8.91 -0.83
N HIS A 83 19.28 9.32 0.39
CA HIS A 83 18.46 10.19 1.23
C HIS A 83 18.31 11.59 0.60
N LYS A 84 19.43 12.20 0.18
CA LYS A 84 19.43 13.55 -0.43
C LYS A 84 18.53 13.64 -1.67
N TYR A 85 18.47 12.59 -2.46
CA TYR A 85 17.67 12.53 -3.69
C TYR A 85 16.25 11.98 -3.48
N GLY A 86 15.86 11.70 -2.23
CA GLY A 86 14.54 11.16 -1.91
C GLY A 86 14.27 9.79 -2.53
N MET A 87 15.33 9.00 -2.77
CA MET A 87 15.24 7.72 -3.47
C MET A 87 14.23 6.73 -2.86
N PRO A 88 14.13 6.58 -1.52
CA PRO A 88 13.15 5.65 -0.95
C PRO A 88 11.71 5.98 -1.35
N GLY A 89 11.34 7.25 -1.36
CA GLY A 89 10.01 7.68 -1.79
C GLY A 89 9.80 7.55 -3.31
N ARG A 90 10.86 7.72 -4.10
CA ARG A 90 10.82 7.58 -5.57
C ARG A 90 10.62 6.14 -6.04
N ILE A 91 11.18 5.16 -5.32
CA ILE A 91 10.91 3.74 -5.57
C ILE A 91 9.41 3.47 -5.51
N TRP A 92 8.76 3.89 -4.41
CA TRP A 92 7.32 3.72 -4.29
C TRP A 92 6.57 4.53 -5.33
N LYS A 93 6.73 5.85 -5.34
CA LYS A 93 5.88 6.75 -6.12
C LYS A 93 6.04 6.54 -7.64
N SER A 94 7.27 6.63 -8.15
CA SER A 94 7.55 6.59 -9.59
C SER A 94 7.90 5.19 -10.08
N GLY A 95 8.53 4.36 -9.24
CA GLY A 95 8.87 2.99 -9.60
C GLY A 95 7.65 2.07 -9.65
N ILE A 96 6.74 2.18 -8.66
CA ILE A 96 5.72 1.17 -8.38
C ILE A 96 4.30 1.72 -8.50
N HIS A 97 3.92 2.65 -7.62
CA HIS A 97 2.53 3.04 -7.38
C HIS A 97 1.87 3.64 -8.61
N THR A 98 2.51 4.61 -9.28
CA THR A 98 1.90 5.28 -10.45
C THR A 98 1.58 4.27 -11.56
N PHE A 99 2.47 3.31 -11.81
CA PHE A 99 2.24 2.27 -12.81
C PHE A 99 1.21 1.22 -12.36
N LEU A 100 1.18 0.84 -11.08
CA LEU A 100 0.09 0.01 -10.54
C LEU A 100 -1.27 0.65 -10.75
N GLU A 101 -1.38 1.98 -10.57
CA GLU A 101 -2.61 2.70 -10.85
C GLU A 101 -2.97 2.69 -12.33
N VAL A 102 -2.00 2.86 -13.24
CA VAL A 102 -2.24 2.70 -14.68
C VAL A 102 -2.81 1.32 -14.98
N LEU A 103 -2.19 0.25 -14.46
CA LEU A 103 -2.69 -1.11 -14.67
C LEU A 103 -4.08 -1.31 -14.05
N ARG A 104 -4.30 -0.82 -12.82
CA ARG A 104 -5.57 -0.96 -12.09
C ARG A 104 -6.75 -0.35 -12.85
N HIS A 105 -6.57 0.80 -13.50
CA HIS A 105 -7.63 1.44 -14.29
C HIS A 105 -8.02 0.67 -15.56
N HIS A 106 -7.19 -0.26 -16.01
CA HIS A 106 -7.43 -1.09 -17.20
C HIS A 106 -7.69 -2.56 -16.86
N LEU A 107 -8.17 -2.84 -15.65
CA LEU A 107 -8.69 -4.16 -15.32
C LEU A 107 -10.04 -4.38 -16.03
N PRO A 108 -10.34 -5.61 -16.48
CA PRO A 108 -9.58 -6.85 -16.24
C PRO A 108 -8.44 -7.13 -17.24
N GLU A 109 -8.30 -6.38 -18.33
CA GLU A 109 -7.37 -6.67 -19.44
C GLU A 109 -5.89 -6.63 -19.02
N SER A 110 -5.55 -5.79 -18.05
CA SER A 110 -4.18 -5.64 -17.54
C SER A 110 -3.76 -6.68 -16.49
N LEU A 111 -4.66 -7.57 -16.05
CA LEU A 111 -4.49 -8.38 -14.84
C LEU A 111 -3.20 -9.20 -14.83
N GLU A 112 -2.92 -9.95 -15.90
CA GLU A 112 -1.69 -10.78 -15.97
C GLU A 112 -0.41 -9.93 -15.88
N HIS A 113 -0.43 -8.74 -16.48
CA HIS A 113 0.69 -7.80 -16.44
C HIS A 113 0.83 -7.17 -15.06
N MET A 114 -0.28 -6.85 -14.39
CA MET A 114 -0.29 -6.37 -13.01
C MET A 114 0.26 -7.41 -12.05
N LEU A 115 -0.15 -8.67 -12.17
CA LEU A 115 0.37 -9.77 -11.36
C LEU A 115 1.87 -10.00 -11.60
N THR A 116 2.32 -9.95 -12.86
CA THR A 116 3.74 -10.06 -13.20
C THR A 116 4.55 -8.92 -12.57
N PHE A 117 4.05 -7.69 -12.68
CA PHE A 117 4.72 -6.52 -12.11
C PHE A 117 4.74 -6.56 -10.58
N LEU A 118 3.64 -6.92 -9.92
CA LEU A 118 3.55 -7.06 -8.47
C LEU A 118 4.58 -8.05 -7.91
N HIS A 119 4.71 -9.24 -8.51
CA HIS A 119 5.70 -10.22 -8.07
C HIS A 119 7.14 -9.70 -8.21
N MET A 120 7.45 -9.05 -9.33
CA MET A 120 8.78 -8.48 -9.55
C MET A 120 9.08 -7.34 -8.57
N ALA A 121 8.16 -6.39 -8.42
CA ALA A 121 8.33 -5.26 -7.51
C ALA A 121 8.46 -5.73 -6.06
N TYR A 122 7.66 -6.72 -5.64
CA TYR A 122 7.78 -7.33 -4.31
C TYR A 122 9.16 -7.95 -4.09
N GLY A 123 9.68 -8.69 -5.08
CA GLY A 123 11.04 -9.24 -5.04
C GLY A 123 12.13 -8.17 -4.89
N VAL A 124 12.07 -7.09 -5.67
CA VAL A 124 13.05 -5.99 -5.58
C VAL A 124 12.97 -5.29 -4.23
N VAL A 125 11.78 -5.04 -3.69
CA VAL A 125 11.65 -4.40 -2.38
C VAL A 125 12.10 -5.32 -1.23
N CYS A 126 11.91 -6.64 -1.34
CA CYS A 126 12.51 -7.60 -0.41
C CYS A 126 14.05 -7.51 -0.42
N LEU A 127 14.66 -7.45 -1.61
CA LEU A 127 16.12 -7.26 -1.72
C LEU A 127 16.58 -5.95 -1.08
N LEU A 128 15.85 -4.85 -1.28
CA LEU A 128 16.13 -3.56 -0.63
C LEU A 128 15.99 -3.64 0.90
N TYR A 129 14.97 -4.34 1.38
CA TYR A 129 14.76 -4.59 2.80
C TYR A 129 15.94 -5.33 3.45
N GLU A 130 16.47 -6.35 2.77
CA GLU A 130 17.60 -7.15 3.25
C GLU A 130 18.95 -6.43 3.13
N THR A 131 19.16 -5.68 2.04
CA THR A 131 20.49 -5.10 1.72
C THR A 131 20.66 -3.66 2.19
N ILE A 132 19.57 -2.89 2.35
CA ILE A 132 19.60 -1.45 2.67
C ILE A 132 18.79 -1.16 3.96
N PRO A 133 19.31 -1.54 5.15
CA PRO A 133 18.56 -1.44 6.41
C PRO A 133 18.30 0.00 6.88
N SER A 134 19.03 1.00 6.37
CA SER A 134 18.85 2.41 6.73
C SER A 134 17.48 2.99 6.37
N HIS A 135 16.74 2.33 5.48
CA HIS A 135 15.40 2.74 5.04
C HIS A 135 14.35 1.65 5.27
N LYS A 136 14.60 0.75 6.24
CA LYS A 136 13.76 -0.41 6.55
C LYS A 136 12.28 -0.04 6.75
N ALA A 137 12.02 1.10 7.39
CA ALA A 137 10.69 1.66 7.56
C ALA A 137 9.91 1.78 6.24
N THR A 138 10.53 2.41 5.24
CA THR A 138 9.95 2.62 3.92
C THR A 138 9.71 1.29 3.22
N TRP A 139 10.65 0.35 3.32
CA TRP A 139 10.56 -0.95 2.65
C TRP A 139 9.45 -1.81 3.23
N ILE A 140 9.31 -1.85 4.56
CA ILE A 140 8.23 -2.56 5.25
C ILE A 140 6.87 -2.04 4.78
N GLU A 141 6.68 -0.71 4.76
CA GLU A 141 5.40 -0.13 4.32
C GLU A 141 5.13 -0.44 2.83
N CYS A 142 6.13 -0.32 1.97
CA CYS A 142 6.00 -0.68 0.54
C CYS A 142 5.64 -2.16 0.34
N LEU A 143 6.21 -3.07 1.13
CA LEU A 143 5.90 -4.50 1.05
C LEU A 143 4.47 -4.79 1.53
N GLY A 144 4.01 -4.10 2.58
CA GLY A 144 2.62 -4.14 3.02
C GLY A 144 1.66 -3.63 1.94
N ASP A 145 2.00 -2.55 1.25
CA ASP A 145 1.19 -2.00 0.16
C ASP A 145 1.16 -2.94 -1.06
N LEU A 146 2.29 -3.48 -1.49
CA LEU A 146 2.36 -4.46 -2.59
C LEU A 146 1.54 -5.72 -2.28
N ALA A 147 1.65 -6.25 -1.06
CA ALA A 147 0.84 -7.39 -0.63
C ALA A 147 -0.65 -7.05 -0.63
N ARG A 148 -1.02 -5.85 -0.18
CA ARG A 148 -2.40 -5.34 -0.21
C ARG A 148 -2.94 -5.20 -1.65
N TYR A 149 -2.14 -4.72 -2.60
CA TYR A 149 -2.53 -4.70 -4.02
C TYR A 149 -2.76 -6.11 -4.55
N ARG A 150 -1.85 -7.05 -4.27
CA ARG A 150 -1.96 -8.44 -4.72
C ARG A 150 -3.16 -9.18 -4.11
N MET A 151 -3.51 -8.87 -2.86
CA MET A 151 -4.76 -9.31 -2.21
C MET A 151 -5.98 -8.72 -2.91
N ALA A 152 -5.97 -7.42 -3.21
CA ALA A 152 -7.14 -6.71 -3.76
C ALA A 152 -7.52 -7.16 -5.17
N VAL A 153 -6.55 -7.54 -6.00
CA VAL A 153 -6.80 -8.01 -7.39
C VAL A 153 -7.12 -9.51 -7.47
N GLU A 154 -7.06 -10.25 -6.36
CA GLU A 154 -7.36 -11.68 -6.33
C GLU A 154 -8.86 -11.94 -6.13
N GLU A 155 -9.58 -12.13 -7.22
CA GLU A 155 -11.02 -12.39 -7.18
C GLU A 155 -11.37 -13.89 -7.13
N ARG A 156 -10.53 -14.75 -7.72
CA ARG A 156 -10.91 -16.14 -8.04
C ARG A 156 -10.42 -17.14 -7.01
N ASP A 157 -9.23 -16.92 -6.45
CA ASP A 157 -8.61 -17.86 -5.53
C ASP A 157 -8.64 -17.31 -4.08
N ALA A 158 -9.50 -17.89 -3.26
CA ALA A 158 -9.66 -17.47 -1.86
C ALA A 158 -8.41 -17.77 -1.03
N GLU A 159 -7.74 -18.90 -1.28
CA GLU A 159 -6.54 -19.31 -0.54
C GLU A 159 -5.39 -18.34 -0.82
N ILE A 160 -5.17 -18.01 -2.10
CA ILE A 160 -4.16 -17.04 -2.49
C ILE A 160 -4.46 -15.66 -1.91
N ARG A 161 -5.72 -15.24 -1.92
CA ARG A 161 -6.10 -13.97 -1.32
C ARG A 161 -5.85 -13.93 0.18
N ASP A 162 -6.13 -15.00 0.90
CA ASP A 162 -5.89 -15.09 2.34
C ASP A 162 -4.38 -15.07 2.64
N ILE A 163 -3.57 -15.78 1.84
CA ILE A 163 -2.09 -15.69 1.92
C ILE A 163 -1.61 -14.24 1.80
N TRP A 164 -2.10 -13.49 0.80
CA TRP A 164 -1.68 -12.10 0.62
C TRP A 164 -2.30 -11.14 1.65
N THR A 165 -3.44 -11.49 2.23
CA THR A 165 -4.02 -10.80 3.40
C THR A 165 -3.06 -10.93 4.58
N ASP A 166 -2.62 -12.14 4.90
CA ASP A 166 -1.70 -12.41 6.00
C ASP A 166 -0.35 -11.74 5.76
N ARG A 167 0.20 -11.78 4.55
CA ARG A 167 1.45 -11.07 4.21
C ARG A 167 1.32 -9.56 4.39
N ALA A 168 0.21 -8.96 3.98
CA ALA A 168 0.00 -7.53 4.21
C ALA A 168 -0.09 -7.22 5.72
N ARG A 169 -0.80 -8.04 6.50
CA ARG A 169 -0.89 -7.92 7.97
C ARG A 169 0.49 -8.01 8.62
N GLU A 170 1.28 -9.03 8.28
CA GLU A 170 2.63 -9.23 8.81
C GLU A 170 3.51 -7.98 8.63
N TRP A 171 3.53 -7.41 7.43
CA TRP A 171 4.32 -6.21 7.16
C TRP A 171 3.81 -4.98 7.91
N TYR A 172 2.50 -4.72 7.92
CA TYR A 172 2.00 -3.56 8.65
C TYR A 172 2.10 -3.73 10.19
N TYR A 173 2.01 -4.94 10.72
CA TYR A 173 2.30 -5.19 12.14
C TYR A 173 3.77 -4.91 12.44
N ALA A 174 4.70 -5.42 11.62
CA ALA A 174 6.11 -5.09 11.75
C ALA A 174 6.37 -3.57 11.64
N ALA A 175 5.60 -2.85 10.83
CA ALA A 175 5.68 -1.39 10.74
C ALA A 175 5.19 -0.71 12.03
N THR A 176 4.07 -1.14 12.58
CA THR A 176 3.48 -0.54 13.80
C THR A 176 4.29 -0.86 15.05
N ASP A 177 5.01 -1.98 15.10
CA ASP A 177 5.97 -2.27 16.19
C ASP A 177 7.14 -1.28 16.21
N ILE A 178 7.56 -0.79 15.04
CA ILE A 178 8.65 0.19 14.92
C ILE A 178 8.11 1.63 15.06
N PHE A 179 6.91 1.89 14.54
CA PHE A 179 6.29 3.22 14.48
C PHE A 179 4.86 3.22 15.07
N PRO A 180 4.71 2.97 16.38
CA PRO A 180 3.39 2.80 17.01
C PRO A 180 2.56 4.10 17.09
N THR A 181 3.16 5.24 16.76
CA THR A 181 2.49 6.55 16.77
C THR A 181 1.95 6.97 15.41
N VAL A 182 2.20 6.21 14.34
CA VAL A 182 1.79 6.56 12.96
C VAL A 182 0.41 6.01 12.65
N GLY A 183 -0.60 6.88 12.58
CA GLY A 183 -1.99 6.50 12.35
C GLY A 183 -2.23 5.80 11.01
N ARG A 184 -1.53 6.23 9.96
CA ARG A 184 -1.68 5.67 8.59
C ARG A 184 -1.44 4.15 8.55
N LEU A 185 -0.52 3.63 9.36
CA LEU A 185 -0.24 2.19 9.40
C LEU A 185 -1.41 1.39 9.97
N TYR A 186 -2.06 1.90 11.03
CA TYR A 186 -3.27 1.30 11.58
C TYR A 186 -4.45 1.39 10.62
N HIS A 187 -4.55 2.49 9.86
CA HIS A 187 -5.55 2.61 8.80
C HIS A 187 -5.36 1.54 7.72
N HIS A 188 -4.11 1.27 7.29
CA HIS A 188 -3.86 0.20 6.32
C HIS A 188 -4.13 -1.19 6.89
N LEU A 189 -3.78 -1.47 8.16
CA LEU A 189 -4.18 -2.70 8.83
C LEU A 189 -5.70 -2.88 8.84
N ALA A 190 -6.45 -1.81 9.11
CA ALA A 190 -7.92 -1.87 9.10
C ALA A 190 -8.46 -2.26 7.72
N ILE A 191 -7.94 -1.69 6.64
CA ILE A 191 -8.33 -2.07 5.27
C ILE A 191 -8.11 -3.57 5.02
N VAL A 192 -7.02 -4.13 5.53
CA VAL A 192 -6.71 -5.56 5.37
C VAL A 192 -7.59 -6.44 6.25
N ALA A 193 -8.03 -5.96 7.41
CA ALA A 193 -8.95 -6.65 8.33
C ALA A 193 -10.42 -6.69 7.83
N ARG A 194 -10.67 -6.55 6.52
CA ARG A 194 -12.00 -6.34 5.91
C ARG A 194 -13.10 -7.34 6.29
N GLN A 195 -12.74 -8.56 6.70
CA GLN A 195 -13.68 -9.60 7.11
C GLN A 195 -14.05 -9.54 8.61
N ASN A 196 -13.38 -8.71 9.40
CA ASN A 196 -13.62 -8.56 10.83
C ASN A 196 -13.97 -7.10 11.15
N ALA A 197 -15.27 -6.81 11.30
CA ALA A 197 -15.76 -5.46 11.54
C ALA A 197 -15.27 -4.87 12.88
N ILE A 198 -15.09 -5.70 13.90
CA ILE A 198 -14.60 -5.27 15.21
C ILE A 198 -13.12 -4.89 15.13
N GLU A 199 -12.31 -5.74 14.50
CA GLU A 199 -10.89 -5.47 14.28
C GLU A 199 -10.70 -4.21 13.43
N GLN A 200 -11.48 -4.04 12.36
CA GLN A 200 -11.49 -2.82 11.54
C GLN A 200 -11.79 -1.58 12.38
N LEU A 201 -12.87 -1.60 13.15
CA LEU A 201 -13.27 -0.46 13.96
C LEU A 201 -12.19 -0.11 14.98
N TYR A 202 -11.63 -1.12 15.66
CA TYR A 202 -10.52 -0.94 16.60
C TYR A 202 -9.31 -0.26 15.93
N LEU A 203 -8.86 -0.78 14.77
CA LEU A 203 -7.70 -0.25 14.05
C LEU A 203 -7.95 1.15 13.49
N TYR A 204 -9.16 1.44 13.01
CA TYR A 204 -9.53 2.79 12.59
C TYR A 204 -9.55 3.77 13.77
N VAL A 205 -10.05 3.37 14.94
CA VAL A 205 -9.99 4.19 16.15
C VAL A 205 -8.53 4.43 16.57
N LYS A 206 -7.67 3.40 16.53
CA LYS A 206 -6.23 3.54 16.75
C LYS A 206 -5.61 4.57 15.80
N SER A 207 -5.88 4.47 14.51
CA SER A 207 -5.43 5.44 13.50
C SER A 207 -5.81 6.89 13.81
N LEU A 208 -6.97 7.10 14.46
CA LEU A 208 -7.50 8.42 14.83
C LEU A 208 -7.03 8.93 16.21
N THR A 209 -6.38 8.09 17.02
CA THR A 209 -6.08 8.40 18.43
C THR A 209 -4.60 8.34 18.79
N VAL A 210 -3.75 7.84 17.89
CA VAL A 210 -2.28 7.95 18.03
C VAL A 210 -1.77 9.36 17.67
N ASP A 211 -0.55 9.69 18.08
CA ASP A 211 0.01 11.05 17.96
C ASP A 211 -0.02 11.60 16.52
N LEU A 212 0.39 10.80 15.53
CA LEU A 212 0.35 11.19 14.11
C LEU A 212 -0.95 10.70 13.49
N ILE A 213 -2.02 11.42 13.80
CA ILE A 213 -3.39 11.13 13.37
C ILE A 213 -3.50 11.05 11.84
N PHE A 214 -4.14 10.00 11.32
CA PHE A 214 -4.51 9.92 9.90
C PHE A 214 -5.99 10.22 9.69
N THR A 215 -6.30 11.50 9.46
CA THR A 215 -7.66 12.05 9.42
C THR A 215 -8.55 11.45 8.32
N GLY A 216 -7.95 11.00 7.21
CA GLY A 216 -8.66 10.29 6.13
C GLY A 216 -9.41 9.04 6.60
N THR A 217 -9.01 8.47 7.75
CA THR A 217 -9.69 7.34 8.37
C THR A 217 -11.16 7.61 8.71
N ARG A 218 -11.55 8.86 8.95
CA ARG A 218 -12.95 9.20 9.29
C ARG A 218 -13.93 8.75 8.21
N GLU A 219 -13.57 8.90 6.94
CA GLU A 219 -14.42 8.47 5.83
C GLU A 219 -14.56 6.94 5.80
N SER A 220 -13.46 6.21 5.99
CA SER A 220 -13.46 4.74 6.06
C SER A 220 -14.29 4.21 7.22
N VAL A 221 -14.29 4.88 8.38
CA VAL A 221 -15.16 4.55 9.51
C VAL A 221 -16.64 4.67 9.14
N LEU A 222 -17.01 5.73 8.41
CA LEU A 222 -18.39 5.91 7.94
C LEU A 222 -18.79 4.83 6.93
N ILE A 223 -17.88 4.44 6.02
CA ILE A 223 -18.10 3.35 5.08
C ILE A 223 -18.30 2.03 5.82
N LEU A 224 -17.48 1.72 6.83
CA LEU A 224 -17.65 0.52 7.66
C LEU A 224 -19.04 0.48 8.31
N PHE A 225 -19.49 1.58 8.91
CA PHE A 225 -20.81 1.67 9.51
C PHE A 225 -21.94 1.43 8.49
N GLN A 226 -21.82 2.00 7.29
CA GLN A 226 -22.77 1.78 6.21
C GLN A 226 -22.79 0.33 5.74
N THR A 227 -21.62 -0.31 5.63
CA THR A 227 -21.50 -1.72 5.24
C THR A 227 -22.17 -2.62 6.27
N VAL A 228 -21.81 -2.48 7.55
CA VAL A 228 -22.41 -3.29 8.63
C VAL A 228 -23.91 -3.05 8.76
N SER A 229 -24.40 -1.82 8.54
CA SER A 229 -25.84 -1.53 8.57
C SER A 229 -26.64 -2.23 7.47
N LYS A 230 -26.00 -2.57 6.34
CA LYS A 230 -26.64 -3.32 5.24
C LYS A 230 -26.62 -4.83 5.47
N GLU A 231 -25.77 -5.32 6.36
CA GLU A 231 -25.73 -6.74 6.69
C GLU A 231 -26.91 -7.11 7.60
N THR A 232 -27.51 -8.26 7.32
CA THR A 232 -28.50 -8.86 8.22
C THR A 232 -27.76 -9.67 9.29
N PRO A 233 -28.01 -9.46 10.60
CA PRO A 233 -27.37 -10.24 11.68
C PRO A 233 -27.60 -11.76 11.57
N ASN A 234 -28.62 -12.19 10.80
CA ASN A 234 -28.95 -13.59 10.55
C ASN A 234 -28.29 -14.16 9.27
N GLY A 235 -27.50 -13.36 8.55
CA GLY A 235 -26.82 -13.73 7.29
C GLY A 235 -25.48 -14.46 7.46
N GLY A 236 -25.00 -14.64 8.70
CA GLY A 236 -23.85 -15.49 9.05
C GLY A 236 -22.46 -14.84 9.01
N LEU A 237 -22.32 -13.59 8.56
CA LEU A 237 -21.03 -12.90 8.43
C LEU A 237 -20.64 -12.05 9.65
N ILE A 238 -21.61 -11.63 10.46
CA ILE A 238 -21.41 -10.85 11.69
C ILE A 238 -22.30 -11.39 12.81
N THR A 239 -21.77 -11.49 14.02
CA THR A 239 -22.59 -11.88 15.17
C THR A 239 -23.54 -10.75 15.56
N ASN A 240 -24.67 -11.08 16.20
CA ASN A 240 -25.58 -10.05 16.71
C ASN A 240 -24.89 -9.12 17.74
N VAL A 241 -23.95 -9.66 18.52
CA VAL A 241 -23.14 -8.89 19.49
C VAL A 241 -22.25 -7.88 18.76
N ASP A 242 -21.52 -8.32 17.74
CA ASP A 242 -20.63 -7.46 16.97
C ASP A 242 -21.39 -6.38 16.20
N TYR A 243 -22.54 -6.74 15.63
CA TYR A 243 -23.43 -5.80 14.95
C TYR A 243 -23.87 -4.68 15.89
N LEU A 244 -24.37 -5.03 17.09
CA LEU A 244 -24.80 -4.05 18.09
C LEU A 244 -23.64 -3.19 18.59
N PHE A 245 -22.46 -3.79 18.78
CA PHE A 245 -21.25 -3.06 19.17
C PHE A 245 -20.88 -1.98 18.15
N VAL A 246 -20.85 -2.33 16.86
CA VAL A 246 -20.54 -1.39 15.78
C VAL A 246 -21.63 -0.31 15.65
N GLN A 247 -22.91 -0.68 15.76
CA GLN A 247 -24.04 0.25 15.74
C GLN A 247 -23.98 1.29 16.89
N LEU A 248 -23.64 0.86 18.11
CA LEU A 248 -23.47 1.78 19.23
C LEU A 248 -22.32 2.76 18.99
N HIS A 249 -21.20 2.28 18.44
CA HIS A 249 -20.08 3.14 18.06
C HIS A 249 -20.46 4.11 16.93
N GLN A 250 -21.27 3.68 15.96
CA GLN A 250 -21.80 4.55 14.92
C GLN A 250 -22.58 5.72 15.54
N MET A 251 -23.54 5.44 16.42
CA MET A 251 -24.36 6.48 17.08
C MET A 251 -23.48 7.48 17.84
N LEU A 252 -22.48 7.00 18.58
CA LEU A 252 -21.55 7.85 19.32
C LEU A 252 -20.63 8.68 18.43
N PHE A 253 -20.19 8.10 17.31
CA PHE A 253 -19.27 8.73 16.36
C PHE A 253 -19.97 9.80 15.51
N THR A 254 -21.18 9.50 15.02
CA THR A 254 -21.97 10.42 14.17
C THR A 254 -22.81 11.41 14.97
N LYS A 255 -23.01 11.16 16.27
CA LYS A 255 -23.93 11.92 17.13
C LYS A 255 -25.39 11.85 16.66
N VAL A 256 -25.77 10.73 16.06
CA VAL A 256 -27.13 10.45 15.58
C VAL A 256 -27.80 9.40 16.48
N ASP A 257 -29.11 9.53 16.68
CA ASP A 257 -29.96 8.62 17.46
C ASP A 257 -29.54 8.42 18.93
N LEU A 258 -28.85 9.39 19.52
CA LEU A 258 -28.31 9.27 20.88
C LEU A 258 -29.36 8.97 21.96
N ASP A 259 -30.61 9.40 21.76
CA ASP A 259 -31.73 9.10 22.68
C ASP A 259 -32.05 7.60 22.77
N ALA A 260 -31.79 6.84 21.68
CA ALA A 260 -32.00 5.40 21.64
C ALA A 260 -30.77 4.59 22.11
N ALA A 261 -29.61 5.24 22.28
CA ALA A 261 -28.36 4.57 22.63
C ALA A 261 -28.42 3.82 23.97
N PRO A 262 -29.04 4.35 25.06
CA PRO A 262 -29.12 3.64 26.33
C PRO A 262 -29.90 2.32 26.25
N ALA A 263 -31.03 2.30 25.55
CA ALA A 263 -31.83 1.09 25.37
C ALA A 263 -31.07 0.04 24.55
N LYS A 264 -30.43 0.44 23.45
CA LYS A 264 -29.61 -0.44 22.61
C LYS A 264 -28.39 -0.97 23.38
N MET A 265 -27.76 -0.15 24.21
CA MET A 265 -26.66 -0.56 25.10
C MET A 265 -27.14 -1.60 26.13
N GLY A 266 -28.30 -1.39 26.75
CA GLY A 266 -28.90 -2.36 27.66
C GLY A 266 -29.13 -3.73 27.00
N TYR A 267 -29.62 -3.75 25.77
CA TYR A 267 -29.76 -4.98 25.00
C TYR A 267 -28.41 -5.63 24.67
N PHE A 268 -27.44 -4.85 24.18
CA PHE A 268 -26.08 -5.34 23.93
C PHE A 268 -25.47 -6.02 25.17
N LEU A 269 -25.54 -5.37 26.34
CA LEU A 269 -24.99 -5.91 27.59
C LEU A 269 -25.69 -7.19 28.05
N SER A 270 -26.96 -7.39 27.69
CA SER A 270 -27.69 -8.62 28.02
C SER A 270 -27.25 -9.85 27.22
N LEU A 271 -26.46 -9.65 26.16
CA LEU A 271 -25.96 -10.71 25.29
C LEU A 271 -24.50 -11.12 25.59
N LEU A 272 -23.83 -10.44 26.53
CA LEU A 272 -22.46 -10.74 26.98
C LEU A 272 -22.46 -11.67 28.21
#